data_AF-E3DM46-F1
#
_entry.id   AF-E3DM46-F1
#
_cell.length_a   1.000
_cell.length_b   1.000
_cell.length_c   1.000
_cell.angle_alpha   90.00
_cell.angle_beta   90.00
_cell.angle_gamma   90.00
#
_symmetry.space_group_name_H-M   'P 1'
#
loop_
_entity.id
_entity.type
_entity.pdbx_description
1 polymer ?
#
loop_
_entity_poly.entity_id
_entity_poly.type
_entity_poly.pdbx_seq_one_letter_code
_entity_poly.pdbx_strand_id
1 'polypeptide(L)'
;MISLNSARSLVREVKGEDLSLLYTDLTLRDWARRGIISHMQVEAGKAMYPDIVTVEILTAINLKADYKLSEIAEARKCLELEGGHPNQITEAELIRFVNCSKLFNDKKLVTKLTVPKIDSLEKIKELIDDLLAEKKHLEIVGSYLKEFLKAEQQLKEVKAKRKEAQPISI
;
A
#
# COMPACT_ATOMS: atom_id res chain seq x y z
N MET A 1 8.55 -16.70 -0.20
CA MET A 1 8.55 -16.12 -1.56
C MET A 1 7.54 -16.86 -2.41
N ILE A 2 6.84 -16.16 -3.29
CA ILE A 2 5.69 -16.65 -4.03
C ILE A 2 5.83 -16.39 -5.54
N SER A 3 5.32 -17.32 -6.35
CA SER A 3 5.21 -17.11 -7.79
C SER A 3 4.07 -16.16 -8.14
N LEU A 4 4.13 -15.58 -9.33
CA LEU A 4 3.06 -14.70 -9.81
C LEU A 4 1.69 -15.37 -9.90
N ASN A 5 1.69 -16.61 -10.38
CA ASN A 5 0.47 -17.38 -10.57
C ASN A 5 -0.16 -17.73 -9.21
N SER A 6 0.68 -18.05 -8.23
CA SER A 6 0.24 -18.31 -6.86
C SER A 6 -0.35 -17.06 -6.20
N ALA A 7 0.29 -15.89 -6.35
CA ALA A 7 -0.24 -14.63 -5.84
C ALA A 7 -1.59 -14.26 -6.51
N ARG A 8 -1.68 -14.38 -7.85
CA ARG A 8 -2.92 -14.14 -8.59
C ARG A 8 -4.05 -15.07 -8.19
N SER A 9 -3.76 -16.35 -7.96
CA SER A 9 -4.75 -17.34 -7.54
C SER A 9 -5.36 -16.98 -6.18
N LEU A 10 -4.51 -16.60 -5.20
CA LEU A 10 -4.97 -16.16 -3.88
C LEU A 10 -5.83 -14.90 -3.95
N VAL A 11 -5.42 -13.91 -4.74
CA VAL A 11 -6.20 -12.68 -4.93
C VAL A 11 -7.54 -13.00 -5.60
N ARG A 12 -7.58 -13.95 -6.55
CA ARG A 12 -8.81 -14.43 -7.21
C ARG A 12 -9.79 -15.10 -6.29
N GLU A 13 -9.30 -15.89 -5.34
CA GLU A 13 -10.18 -16.50 -4.35
C GLU A 13 -10.81 -15.49 -3.40
N VAL A 14 -10.15 -14.35 -3.14
CA VAL A 14 -10.72 -13.27 -2.33
C VAL A 14 -11.71 -12.41 -3.13
N LYS A 15 -11.42 -12.13 -4.40
CA LYS A 15 -12.16 -11.15 -5.22
C LYS A 15 -13.19 -11.73 -6.18
N GLY A 16 -13.12 -13.02 -6.51
CA GLY A 16 -13.97 -13.62 -7.53
C GLY A 16 -13.63 -13.21 -8.96
N GLU A 17 -14.62 -13.21 -9.86
CA GLU A 17 -14.47 -12.96 -11.31
C GLU A 17 -14.15 -11.51 -11.68
N ASP A 18 -14.35 -10.58 -10.74
CA ASP A 18 -14.18 -9.12 -10.89
C ASP A 18 -12.71 -8.69 -11.17
N LEU A 19 -11.79 -9.63 -11.04
CA LEU A 19 -10.36 -9.48 -11.32
C LEU A 19 -10.01 -9.37 -12.80
N SER A 20 -10.85 -9.92 -13.68
CA SER A 20 -10.55 -10.07 -15.11
C SER A 20 -10.34 -8.72 -15.81
N LEU A 21 -10.92 -7.63 -15.31
CA LEU A 21 -10.85 -6.28 -15.90
C LEU A 21 -9.67 -5.43 -15.43
N LEU A 22 -8.96 -5.81 -14.35
CA LEU A 22 -7.89 -4.99 -13.76
C LEU A 22 -6.48 -5.35 -14.22
N TYR A 23 -6.33 -6.51 -14.88
CA TYR A 23 -5.06 -7.07 -15.34
C TYR A 23 -4.77 -6.85 -16.82
N THR A 24 -5.64 -6.16 -17.55
CA THR A 24 -5.59 -6.16 -19.01
C THR A 24 -4.51 -5.25 -19.61
N ASP A 25 -4.02 -4.22 -18.88
CA ASP A 25 -3.07 -3.25 -19.46
C ASP A 25 -1.70 -3.16 -18.75
N LEU A 26 -1.56 -3.66 -17.52
CA LEU A 26 -0.30 -3.55 -16.75
C LEU A 26 0.10 -4.91 -16.19
N THR A 27 1.32 -5.35 -16.51
CA THR A 27 1.89 -6.56 -15.94
C THR A 27 2.30 -6.29 -14.48
N LEU A 28 2.41 -7.34 -13.66
CA LEU A 28 2.91 -7.17 -12.28
C LEU A 28 4.38 -6.72 -12.24
N ARG A 29 5.12 -6.93 -13.34
CA ARG A 29 6.44 -6.31 -13.56
C ARG A 29 6.33 -4.79 -13.65
N ASP A 30 5.30 -4.26 -14.32
CA ASP A 30 5.04 -2.82 -14.38
C ASP A 30 4.65 -2.27 -13.01
N TRP A 31 3.90 -3.03 -12.22
CA TRP A 31 3.52 -2.64 -10.86
C TRP A 31 4.73 -2.58 -9.94
N ALA A 32 5.60 -3.58 -10.01
CA ALA A 32 6.85 -3.59 -9.26
C ALA A 32 7.79 -2.45 -9.69
N ARG A 33 7.90 -2.17 -11.00
CA ARG A 33 8.69 -1.04 -11.52
C ARG A 33 8.16 0.30 -11.05
N ARG A 34 6.84 0.44 -10.92
CA ARG A 34 6.17 1.65 -10.44
C ARG A 34 6.13 1.75 -8.91
N GLY A 35 6.68 0.77 -8.19
CA GLY A 35 6.69 0.75 -6.72
C GLY A 35 5.32 0.51 -6.08
N ILE A 36 4.34 -0.01 -6.84
CA ILE A 36 2.99 -0.35 -6.36
C ILE A 36 3.03 -1.64 -5.54
N ILE A 37 3.94 -2.55 -5.88
CA ILE A 37 4.21 -3.79 -5.16
C ILE A 37 5.72 -3.96 -4.96
N SER A 38 6.10 -4.84 -4.05
CA SER A 38 7.49 -5.18 -3.77
C SER A 38 8.22 -5.70 -5.02
N HIS A 39 9.54 -5.44 -5.06
CA HIS A 39 10.37 -5.86 -6.17
C HIS A 39 10.44 -7.38 -6.33
N MET A 40 10.58 -7.80 -7.58
CA MET A 40 10.81 -9.17 -8.00
C MET A 40 12.28 -9.52 -7.80
N GLN A 41 12.56 -10.74 -7.32
CA GLN A 41 13.89 -11.34 -7.38
C GLN A 41 13.90 -12.49 -8.40
N VAL A 42 15.05 -12.75 -8.99
CA VAL A 42 15.24 -13.90 -9.89
C VAL A 42 15.93 -15.01 -9.11
N GLU A 43 15.23 -16.12 -8.93
CA GLU A 43 15.74 -17.30 -8.24
C GLU A 43 15.65 -18.50 -9.18
N ALA A 44 16.78 -19.17 -9.44
CA ALA A 44 16.88 -20.29 -10.38
C ALA A 44 16.24 -20.02 -11.77
N GLY A 45 16.42 -18.81 -12.31
CA GLY A 45 15.86 -18.40 -13.61
C GLY A 45 14.35 -18.10 -13.60
N LYS A 46 13.70 -18.11 -12.44
CA LYS A 46 12.27 -17.81 -12.27
C LYS A 46 12.07 -16.52 -11.49
N ALA A 47 11.04 -15.78 -11.91
CA ALA A 47 10.58 -14.57 -11.22
C ALA A 47 9.85 -14.92 -9.92
N MET A 48 10.43 -14.56 -8.79
CA MET A 48 9.88 -14.79 -7.44
C MET A 48 9.61 -13.45 -6.75
N TYR A 49 8.56 -13.41 -5.95
CA TYR A 49 8.12 -12.21 -5.25
C TYR A 49 8.09 -12.46 -3.74
N PRO A 50 8.31 -11.43 -2.90
CA PRO A 50 8.02 -11.51 -1.48
C PRO A 50 6.57 -11.91 -1.21
N ASP A 51 6.29 -12.66 -0.14
CA ASP A 51 4.94 -13.19 0.13
C ASP A 51 3.90 -12.09 0.37
N ILE A 52 4.36 -10.93 0.87
CA ILE A 52 3.61 -9.68 1.05
C ILE A 52 2.99 -9.17 -0.26
N VAL A 53 3.54 -9.51 -1.42
CA VAL A 53 3.04 -9.06 -2.74
C VAL A 53 1.58 -9.46 -2.95
N THR A 54 1.13 -10.57 -2.38
CA THR A 54 -0.29 -10.96 -2.47
C THR A 54 -1.20 -9.94 -1.78
N VAL A 55 -0.77 -9.44 -0.62
CA VAL A 55 -1.49 -8.41 0.15
C VAL A 55 -1.41 -7.07 -0.58
N GLU A 56 -0.23 -6.70 -1.09
CA GLU A 56 -0.03 -5.43 -1.83
C GLU A 56 -0.88 -5.37 -3.10
N ILE A 57 -0.95 -6.47 -3.86
CA ILE A 57 -1.80 -6.56 -5.04
C ILE A 57 -3.27 -6.34 -4.66
N LEU A 58 -3.76 -7.05 -3.64
CA LEU A 58 -5.15 -6.94 -3.20
C LEU A 58 -5.47 -5.52 -2.69
N THR A 59 -4.55 -4.94 -1.92
CA THR A 59 -4.62 -3.56 -1.41
C THR A 59 -4.71 -2.56 -2.56
N ALA A 60 -3.80 -2.65 -3.53
CA ALA A 60 -3.78 -1.75 -4.68
C ALA A 60 -5.06 -1.88 -5.53
N ILE A 61 -5.58 -3.09 -5.69
CA ILE A 61 -6.87 -3.32 -6.38
C ILE A 61 -8.01 -2.60 -5.68
N ASN A 62 -8.07 -2.71 -4.35
CA ASN A 62 -9.16 -2.12 -3.55
C ASN A 62 -9.12 -0.60 -3.56
N LEU A 63 -7.93 -0.01 -3.58
CA LEU A 63 -7.73 1.43 -3.55
C LEU A 63 -7.82 2.08 -4.93
N LYS A 64 -7.71 1.33 -6.02
CA LYS A 64 -7.71 1.88 -7.38
C LYS A 64 -9.03 2.55 -7.77
N ALA A 65 -10.14 2.25 -7.08
CA ALA A 65 -11.42 2.92 -7.28
C ALA A 65 -11.38 4.39 -6.84
N ASP A 66 -10.59 4.69 -5.80
CA ASP A 66 -10.57 6.00 -5.14
C ASP A 66 -9.28 6.80 -5.44
N TYR A 67 -8.19 6.10 -5.81
CA TYR A 67 -6.85 6.70 -5.94
C TYR A 67 -6.11 6.26 -7.21
N LYS A 68 -5.21 7.12 -7.70
CA LYS A 68 -4.31 6.77 -8.80
C LYS A 68 -3.24 5.79 -8.32
N LEU A 69 -2.79 4.93 -9.23
CA LEU A 69 -1.71 3.97 -8.93
C LEU A 69 -0.41 4.64 -8.47
N SER A 70 -0.10 5.86 -8.93
CA SER A 70 1.05 6.63 -8.45
C SER A 70 0.92 7.08 -7.00
N GLU A 71 -0.29 7.48 -6.58
CA GLU A 71 -0.57 7.88 -5.20
C GLU A 71 -0.49 6.66 -4.25
N ILE A 72 -0.99 5.51 -4.71
CA ILE A 72 -0.88 4.24 -3.99
C ILE A 72 0.59 3.82 -3.81
N ALA A 73 1.40 3.94 -4.86
CA ALA A 73 2.83 3.61 -4.80
C ALA A 73 3.59 4.54 -3.83
N GLU A 74 3.26 5.82 -3.81
CA GLU A 74 3.85 6.78 -2.89
C GLU A 74 3.49 6.46 -1.44
N ALA A 75 2.22 6.16 -1.16
CA ALA A 75 1.78 5.75 0.17
C ALA A 75 2.46 4.47 0.66
N ARG A 76 2.59 3.47 -0.22
CA ARG A 76 3.36 2.25 0.05
C ARG A 76 4.82 2.58 0.41
N LYS A 77 5.45 3.48 -0.37
CA LYS A 77 6.83 3.91 -0.13
C LYS A 77 6.97 4.63 1.21
N CYS A 78 6.03 5.50 1.58
CA CYS A 78 6.05 6.20 2.87
C CYS A 78 6.00 5.25 4.07
N LEU A 79 5.29 4.13 3.93
CA LEU A 79 5.25 3.10 4.96
C LEU A 79 6.49 2.21 4.97
N GLU A 80 7.36 2.31 3.96
CA GLU A 80 8.55 1.46 3.77
C GLU A 80 8.24 -0.01 4.08
N LEU A 81 7.18 -0.52 3.47
CA LEU A 81 6.88 -1.96 3.51
C LEU A 81 7.97 -2.69 2.71
N GLU A 82 9.12 -2.86 3.35
CA GLU A 82 10.20 -3.72 2.89
C GLU A 82 9.74 -5.15 3.16
N GLY A 83 9.96 -6.05 2.20
CA GLY A 83 9.46 -7.43 2.21
C GLY A 83 10.04 -8.35 3.33
N GLY A 84 10.44 -7.78 4.47
CA GLY A 84 10.85 -8.46 5.68
C GLY A 84 9.65 -9.03 6.43
N HIS A 85 9.38 -10.29 6.13
CA HIS A 85 8.43 -11.21 6.78
C HIS A 85 6.95 -11.15 6.35
N PRO A 86 6.38 -12.32 5.97
CA PRO A 86 4.93 -12.46 5.88
C PRO A 86 4.32 -12.35 7.27
N ASN A 87 3.33 -11.46 7.42
CA ASN A 87 2.32 -11.38 8.50
C ASN A 87 2.43 -10.27 9.56
N GLN A 88 3.23 -9.22 9.41
CA GLN A 88 3.19 -8.12 10.37
C GLN A 88 3.52 -6.78 9.73
N ILE A 89 2.59 -5.83 9.86
CA ILE A 89 2.99 -4.43 9.96
C ILE A 89 3.85 -4.33 11.21
N THR A 90 5.13 -3.99 11.06
CA THR A 90 6.02 -3.89 12.21
C THR A 90 5.64 -2.68 13.07
N GLU A 91 6.00 -2.70 14.36
CA GLU A 91 5.86 -1.52 15.22
C GLU A 91 6.53 -0.28 14.60
N ALA A 92 7.66 -0.49 13.90
CA ALA A 92 8.35 0.55 13.15
C ALA A 92 7.48 1.18 12.05
N GLU A 93 6.67 0.40 11.33
CA GLU A 93 5.76 0.90 10.29
C GLU A 93 4.58 1.69 10.87
N LEU A 94 4.03 1.26 12.01
CA LEU A 94 3.02 2.04 12.75
C LEU A 94 3.62 3.34 13.31
N ILE A 95 4.84 3.29 13.84
CA ILE A 95 5.58 4.47 14.31
C ILE A 95 5.80 5.46 13.16
N ARG A 96 6.14 4.99 11.94
CA ARG A 96 6.27 5.85 10.75
C ARG A 96 4.97 6.56 10.42
N PHE A 97 3.84 5.85 10.40
CA PHE A 97 2.53 6.48 10.18
C PHE A 97 2.21 7.54 11.24
N VAL A 98 2.43 7.22 12.52
CA VAL A 98 2.24 8.16 13.63
C VAL A 98 3.16 9.38 13.49
N ASN A 99 4.41 9.19 13.07
CA ASN A 99 5.36 10.27 12.84
C ASN A 99 4.96 11.16 11.67
N CYS A 100 4.44 10.61 10.57
CA CYS A 100 3.88 11.41 9.47
C CYS A 100 2.72 12.30 9.95
N SER A 101 1.82 11.75 10.76
CA SER A 101 0.71 12.52 11.35
C SER A 101 1.19 13.62 12.31
N LYS A 102 2.19 13.33 13.15
CA LYS A 102 2.83 14.33 14.01
C LYS A 102 3.48 15.45 13.20
N LEU A 103 4.26 15.11 12.18
CA LEU A 103 4.95 16.06 11.31
C LEU A 103 3.97 17.02 10.60
N PHE A 104 2.81 16.53 10.17
CA PHE A 104 1.75 17.38 9.63
C PHE A 104 1.17 18.34 10.67
N ASN A 105 0.92 17.87 11.89
CA ASN A 105 0.43 18.73 12.96
C ASN A 105 1.46 19.80 13.35
N ASP A 106 2.74 19.46 13.35
CA ASP A 106 3.84 20.40 13.58
C ASP A 106 3.92 21.43 12.45
N LYS A 107 3.86 21.01 11.18
CA LYS A 107 3.78 21.92 10.02
C LYS A 107 2.59 22.87 10.14
N LYS A 108 1.40 22.34 10.47
CA LYS A 108 0.19 23.15 10.66
C LYS A 108 0.36 24.19 11.77
N LEU A 109 1.01 23.83 12.88
CA LEU A 109 1.30 24.74 13.98
C LEU A 109 2.29 25.84 13.55
N VAL A 110 3.38 25.47 12.89
CA VAL A 110 4.39 26.41 12.37
C VAL A 110 3.75 27.38 11.39
N THR A 111 2.95 26.90 10.43
CA THR A 111 2.19 27.74 9.49
C THR A 111 1.29 28.70 10.24
N LYS A 112 0.52 28.24 11.23
CA LYS A 112 -0.34 29.10 12.06
C LYS A 112 0.44 30.21 12.77
N LEU A 113 1.66 29.91 13.24
CA LEU A 113 2.53 30.87 13.93
C LEU A 113 3.25 31.84 12.99
N THR A 114 3.41 31.47 11.70
CA THR A 114 4.06 32.31 10.69
C THR A 114 3.09 33.16 9.88
N VAL A 115 1.82 32.75 9.72
CA VAL A 115 0.76 33.51 9.04
C VAL A 115 0.70 35.00 9.45
N PRO A 116 0.81 35.38 10.74
CA PRO A 116 0.80 36.79 11.14
C PRO A 116 1.99 37.63 10.63
N LYS A 117 3.05 36.98 10.15
CA LYS A 117 4.30 37.59 9.67
C LYS A 117 4.37 37.63 8.14
N ILE A 118 3.34 37.15 7.44
CA ILE A 118 3.30 37.08 5.98
C ILE A 118 2.66 38.33 5.42
N ASP A 119 3.30 38.89 4.40
CA ASP A 119 3.06 40.20 3.81
C ASP A 119 2.28 40.15 2.48
N SER A 120 1.90 38.96 2.01
CA SER A 120 1.15 38.79 0.77
C SER A 120 0.12 37.66 0.84
N LEU A 121 -0.99 37.85 0.15
CA LEU A 121 -2.07 36.88 0.07
C LEU A 121 -1.66 35.65 -0.75
N GLU A 122 -0.77 35.83 -1.71
CA GLU A 122 -0.18 34.77 -2.54
C GLU A 122 0.60 33.76 -1.69
N LYS A 123 1.48 34.23 -0.80
CA LYS A 123 2.21 33.34 0.13
C LYS A 123 1.29 32.61 1.10
N ILE A 124 0.18 33.23 1.51
CA ILE A 124 -0.82 32.57 2.35
C ILE A 124 -1.53 31.46 1.56
N LYS A 125 -1.84 31.69 0.28
CA LYS A 125 -2.44 30.66 -0.60
C LYS A 125 -1.49 29.49 -0.82
N GLU A 126 -0.22 29.75 -1.12
CA GLU A 126 0.81 28.71 -1.27
C GLU A 126 0.87 27.81 -0.03
N LEU A 127 0.90 28.40 1.17
CA LEU A 127 0.91 27.62 2.42
C LEU A 127 -0.37 26.83 2.66
N ILE A 128 -1.53 27.34 2.24
CA ILE A 128 -2.79 26.61 2.31
C ILE A 128 -2.77 25.42 1.34
N ASP A 129 -2.34 25.64 0.11
CA ASP A 129 -2.26 24.60 -0.92
C ASP A 129 -1.27 23.50 -0.51
N ASP A 130 -0.13 23.86 0.06
CA ASP A 130 0.85 22.91 0.63
C ASP A 130 0.23 22.08 1.75
N LEU A 131 -0.49 22.70 2.69
CA LEU A 131 -1.16 21.98 3.78
C LEU A 131 -2.28 21.07 3.27
N LEU A 132 -3.01 21.49 2.23
CA LEU A 132 -4.05 20.67 1.60
C LEU A 132 -3.45 19.46 0.89
N ALA A 133 -2.33 19.65 0.18
CA ALA A 133 -1.61 18.57 -0.48
C ALA A 133 -1.07 17.55 0.55
N GLU A 134 -0.46 18.00 1.63
CA GLU A 134 0.07 17.14 2.70
C GLU A 134 -1.07 16.38 3.42
N LYS A 135 -2.20 17.06 3.68
CA LYS A 135 -3.39 16.42 4.27
C LYS A 135 -3.91 15.31 3.36
N LYS A 136 -4.05 15.58 2.06
CA LYS A 136 -4.48 14.58 1.08
C LYS A 136 -3.50 13.40 1.06
N HIS A 137 -2.20 13.66 1.09
CA HIS A 137 -1.18 12.60 1.14
C HIS A 137 -1.37 11.71 2.38
N LEU A 138 -1.55 12.28 3.57
CA LEU A 138 -1.82 11.52 4.80
C LEU A 138 -3.09 10.68 4.74
N GLU A 139 -4.16 11.21 4.14
CA GLU A 139 -5.41 10.46 3.94
C GLU A 139 -5.16 9.22 3.08
N ILE A 140 -4.37 9.35 2.01
CA ILE A 140 -4.03 8.22 1.12
C ILE A 140 -3.17 7.19 1.87
N VAL A 141 -2.18 7.62 2.64
CA VAL A 141 -1.36 6.72 3.48
C VAL A 141 -2.23 5.96 4.50
N GLY A 142 -3.16 6.66 5.16
CA GLY A 142 -4.08 6.06 6.12
C GLY A 142 -5.03 5.05 5.47
N SER A 143 -5.61 5.40 4.32
CA SER A 143 -6.43 4.48 3.52
C SER A 143 -5.64 3.26 3.07
N TYR A 144 -4.39 3.45 2.64
CA TYR A 144 -3.50 2.35 2.27
C TYR A 144 -3.29 1.39 3.44
N LEU A 145 -2.91 1.90 4.61
CA LEU A 145 -2.65 1.10 5.80
C LEU A 145 -3.87 0.30 6.23
N LYS A 146 -5.04 0.95 6.26
CA LYS A 146 -6.31 0.32 6.62
C LYS A 146 -6.65 -0.84 5.68
N GLU A 147 -6.54 -0.59 4.38
CA GLU A 147 -6.90 -1.61 3.39
C GLU A 147 -5.87 -2.74 3.33
N PHE A 148 -4.60 -2.43 3.58
CA PHE A 148 -3.54 -3.43 3.71
C PHE A 148 -3.81 -4.42 4.85
N LEU A 149 -4.16 -3.92 6.04
CA LEU A 149 -4.50 -4.76 7.19
C LEU A 149 -5.71 -5.66 6.92
N LYS A 150 -6.74 -5.10 6.27
CA LYS A 150 -7.94 -5.84 5.88
C LYS A 150 -7.62 -6.93 4.85
N ALA A 151 -6.84 -6.60 3.82
CA ALA A 151 -6.38 -7.55 2.82
C ALA A 151 -5.55 -8.68 3.44
N GLU A 152 -4.70 -8.36 4.42
CA GLU A 152 -3.93 -9.36 5.16
C GLU A 152 -4.83 -10.34 5.92
N GLN A 153 -5.85 -9.83 6.62
CA GLN A 153 -6.82 -10.66 7.34
C GLN A 153 -7.61 -11.58 6.39
N GLN A 154 -8.11 -11.05 5.29
CA GLN A 154 -8.83 -11.83 4.26
C GLN A 154 -7.95 -12.95 3.70
N LEU A 155 -6.67 -12.67 3.41
CA LEU A 155 -5.74 -13.67 2.90
C LEU A 155 -5.36 -14.70 3.95
N LYS A 156 -5.29 -14.35 5.23
CA LYS A 156 -5.10 -15.30 6.34
C LYS A 156 -6.25 -16.30 6.40
N GLU A 157 -7.50 -15.85 6.27
CA GLU A 157 -8.69 -16.71 6.25
C GLU A 157 -8.69 -17.69 5.07
N VAL A 158 -8.40 -17.21 3.85
CA VAL A 158 -8.31 -18.07 2.65
C VAL A 158 -7.20 -19.11 2.79
N LYS A 159 -6.02 -18.71 3.29
CA LYS A 159 -4.91 -19.65 3.53
C LYS A 159 -5.26 -20.70 4.59
N ALA A 160 -6.00 -20.33 5.64
CA ALA A 160 -6.46 -21.28 6.66
C ALA A 160 -7.43 -22.30 6.07
N LYS A 161 -8.45 -21.85 5.32
CA LYS A 161 -9.41 -22.73 4.63
C LYS A 161 -8.74 -23.72 3.67
N ARG A 162 -7.71 -23.28 2.93
CA ARG A 162 -6.94 -24.18 2.05
C ARG A 162 -6.19 -25.28 2.81
N LYS A 163 -5.66 -24.96 4.00
CA LYS A 163 -4.99 -25.96 4.85
C LYS A 163 -5.96 -26.98 5.42
N GLU A 164 -7.18 -26.57 5.75
CA GLU A 164 -8.24 -27.46 6.24
C GLU A 164 -8.79 -28.37 5.12
N ALA A 165 -8.86 -27.88 3.88
CA ALA A 165 -9.35 -28.63 2.73
C ALA A 165 -8.33 -29.63 2.13
N GLN A 166 -7.06 -29.60 2.58
CA GLN A 166 -6.03 -30.59 2.22
C GLN A 166 -5.62 -31.36 3.49
N PRO A 167 -6.44 -32.28 4.02
CA PRO A 167 -5.95 -33.20 5.03
C PRO A 167 -4.89 -34.10 4.38
N ILE A 168 -3.78 -34.26 5.08
CA ILE A 168 -2.63 -35.10 4.72
C ILE A 168 -3.16 -36.45 4.24
N SER A 169 -2.97 -36.77 2.96
CA SER A 169 -3.04 -38.15 2.50
C SER A 169 -1.80 -38.83 3.04
N ILE A 170 -1.98 -39.63 4.11
CA ILE A 170 -0.99 -40.54 4.66
C ILE A 170 -0.78 -41.69 3.67
#